data_AF-H3C5Q0-F1
#
_entry.id   AF-H3C5Q0-F1
#
_cell.length_a   1.000
_cell.length_b   1.000
_cell.length_c   1.000
_cell.angle_alpha   90.00
_cell.angle_beta   90.00
_cell.angle_gamma   90.00
#
_symmetry.space_group_name_H-M   'P 1'
#
loop_
_entity.id
_entity.type
_entity.pdbx_description
1 polymer ?
#
loop_
_entity_poly.entity_id
_entity_poly.type
_entity_poly.pdbx_seq_one_letter_code
_entity_poly.pdbx_strand_id
1 'polypeptide(L)'
;MHGTGADFTNTFRCLSQITCPAEDDGEEEEEQLLLEQCASLEELKAANKTTMDPRELAMLLSMAQSNSALFQMISDRVTLARQLGKLRKLKELMESSQEELKARQAEAWRGWIARYRKRLAGELEGQSDAHTVQEERVRLMDAANPRVILRNYIAQNAIEAAENGDFSEVRRVLQVLEKPYSWQPGLEFPAWKGGSAEAAGREERDEGEEQQREAAFFIGVQKSRLLRQQAAGLGRDRSASHDPPNDLLDGCRLE
;
A
#
# COMPACT_ATOMS: atom_id res chain seq x y z
N MET A 1 -5.91 -4.20 -0.05
CA MET A 1 -4.55 -4.45 0.51
C MET A 1 -3.62 -3.24 0.35
N HIS A 2 -3.11 -2.87 -0.84
CA HIS A 2 -2.17 -1.71 -0.94
C HIS A 2 -2.78 -0.38 -0.45
N GLY A 3 -4.06 -0.12 -0.77
CA GLY A 3 -4.75 1.09 -0.33
C GLY A 3 -5.12 1.11 1.16
N THR A 4 -5.24 -0.07 1.79
CA THR A 4 -5.61 -0.23 3.21
C THR A 4 -4.39 -0.40 4.11
N GLY A 5 -3.20 -0.66 3.54
CA GLY A 5 -2.01 -1.01 4.30
C GLY A 5 -2.10 -2.38 4.99
N ALA A 6 -3.03 -3.23 4.56
CA ALA A 6 -3.26 -4.50 5.22
C ALA A 6 -2.09 -5.47 5.07
N ASP A 7 -1.78 -6.20 6.15
CA ASP A 7 -0.74 -7.20 6.14
C ASP A 7 -1.11 -8.36 5.23
N PHE A 8 -0.40 -8.52 4.11
CA PHE A 8 -0.71 -9.56 3.14
C PHE A 8 -0.69 -10.96 3.76
N THR A 9 0.30 -11.28 4.59
CA THR A 9 0.47 -12.65 5.12
C THR A 9 -0.72 -13.03 6.01
N ASN A 10 -1.06 -12.14 6.95
CA ASN A 10 -2.19 -12.38 7.85
C ASN A 10 -3.52 -12.31 7.11
N THR A 11 -3.68 -11.33 6.21
CA THR A 11 -4.88 -11.18 5.40
C THR A 11 -5.20 -12.45 4.62
N PHE A 12 -4.23 -13.02 3.89
CA PHE A 12 -4.44 -14.26 3.13
C PHE A 12 -4.78 -15.46 4.01
N ARG A 13 -4.29 -15.49 5.26
CA ARG A 13 -4.69 -16.50 6.25
C ARG A 13 -6.12 -16.27 6.74
N CYS A 14 -6.53 -15.03 7.01
CA CYS A 14 -7.90 -14.67 7.38
C CYS A 14 -8.92 -15.06 6.30
N LEU A 15 -8.55 -15.03 5.02
CA LEU A 15 -9.45 -15.45 3.93
C LEU A 15 -9.91 -16.91 4.02
N SER A 16 -9.16 -17.79 4.69
CA SER A 16 -9.59 -19.17 4.92
C SER A 16 -10.81 -19.27 5.83
N GLN A 17 -11.00 -18.27 6.71
CA GLN A 17 -12.07 -18.20 7.70
C GLN A 17 -13.38 -17.63 7.14
N ILE A 18 -13.33 -16.98 5.97
CA ILE A 18 -14.53 -16.47 5.29
C ILE A 18 -15.37 -17.66 4.84
N THR A 19 -16.58 -17.80 5.34
CA THR A 19 -17.47 -18.92 5.02
C THR A 19 -18.32 -18.64 3.77
N CYS A 20 -18.74 -19.72 3.11
CA CYS A 20 -19.75 -19.71 2.05
C CYS A 20 -20.72 -20.86 2.38
N PRO A 21 -22.05 -20.64 2.54
CA PRO A 21 -22.89 -19.61 1.93
C PRO A 21 -22.94 -18.27 2.68
N ALA A 22 -23.58 -17.26 2.07
CA ALA A 22 -23.85 -15.97 2.70
C ALA A 22 -24.91 -16.13 3.80
N GLU A 23 -24.47 -16.49 5.00
CA GLU A 23 -25.27 -16.24 6.21
C GLU A 23 -25.08 -14.75 6.57
N ASP A 24 -26.18 -14.00 6.59
CA ASP A 24 -26.22 -12.54 6.81
C ASP A 24 -25.54 -12.13 8.14
N ASP A 25 -25.48 -13.05 9.11
CA ASP A 25 -24.98 -12.80 10.46
C ASP A 25 -23.44 -12.77 10.56
N GLY A 26 -22.70 -13.26 9.55
CA GLY A 26 -21.23 -13.37 9.60
C GLY A 26 -20.44 -12.25 8.91
N GLU A 27 -21.10 -11.33 8.20
CA GLU A 27 -20.38 -10.30 7.41
C GLU A 27 -19.58 -9.34 8.29
N GLU A 28 -20.13 -8.98 9.46
CA GLU A 28 -19.50 -8.02 10.37
C GLU A 28 -18.24 -8.59 11.04
N GLU A 29 -18.27 -9.87 11.42
CA GLU A 29 -17.12 -10.55 12.04
C GLU A 29 -15.96 -10.72 11.05
N GLU A 30 -16.25 -11.11 9.80
CA GLU A 30 -15.25 -11.24 8.75
C GLU A 30 -14.65 -9.89 8.35
N GLU A 31 -15.48 -8.85 8.28
CA GLU A 31 -15.02 -7.48 8.05
C GLU A 31 -14.07 -7.04 9.16
N GLN A 32 -14.46 -7.26 10.42
CA GLN A 32 -13.66 -6.91 11.58
C GLN A 32 -12.31 -7.64 11.60
N LEU A 33 -12.29 -8.94 11.28
CA LEU A 33 -11.07 -9.73 11.16
C LEU A 33 -10.07 -9.12 10.15
N LEU A 34 -10.56 -8.64 9.01
CA LEU A 34 -9.73 -8.01 7.97
C LEU A 34 -9.32 -6.57 8.31
N LEU A 35 -10.17 -5.85 9.03
CA LEU A 35 -9.86 -4.51 9.55
C LEU A 35 -8.76 -4.54 10.60
N GLU A 36 -8.72 -5.57 11.45
CA GLU A 36 -7.64 -5.79 12.42
C GLU A 36 -6.28 -5.98 11.74
N GLN A 37 -6.25 -6.46 10.49
CA GLN A 37 -5.01 -6.61 9.72
C GLN A 37 -4.59 -5.33 8.99
N CYS A 38 -5.40 -4.26 9.03
CA CYS A 38 -5.09 -3.00 8.38
C CYS A 38 -4.10 -2.15 9.20
N ALA A 39 -3.18 -1.48 8.51
CA ALA A 39 -2.28 -0.54 9.16
C ALA A 39 -3.06 0.65 9.75
N SER A 40 -2.62 1.08 10.94
CA SER A 40 -3.08 2.30 11.60
C SER A 40 -2.71 3.55 10.78
N LEU A 41 -3.37 4.67 11.09
CA LEU A 41 -3.06 5.96 10.48
C LEU A 41 -1.60 6.38 10.72
N GLU A 42 -1.06 6.12 11.91
CA GLU A 42 0.33 6.45 12.25
C GLU A 42 1.33 5.62 11.44
N GLU A 43 1.11 4.31 11.32
CA GLU A 43 1.94 3.44 10.49
C GLU A 43 1.88 3.84 9.00
N LEU A 44 0.69 4.19 8.50
CA LEU A 44 0.54 4.68 7.13
C LEU A 44 1.24 6.02 6.92
N LYS A 45 1.19 6.94 7.89
CA LYS A 45 1.94 8.19 7.85
C LYS A 45 3.44 7.91 7.81
N ALA A 46 3.95 7.05 8.71
CA ALA A 46 5.35 6.67 8.76
C ALA A 46 5.83 6.03 7.44
N ALA A 47 5.07 5.11 6.85
CA ALA A 47 5.42 4.45 5.60
C ALA A 47 5.49 5.40 4.38
N ASN A 48 4.70 6.47 4.42
CA ASN A 48 4.65 7.51 3.38
C ASN A 48 5.60 8.69 3.62
N LYS A 49 6.42 8.66 4.68
CA LYS A 49 7.52 9.62 4.85
C LYS A 49 8.50 9.47 3.68
N THR A 50 8.98 10.61 3.16
CA THR A 50 9.98 10.62 2.08
C THR A 50 11.33 10.20 2.62
N THR A 51 12.05 9.41 1.84
CA THR A 51 13.43 8.99 2.17
C THR A 51 14.48 10.02 1.76
N MET A 52 14.09 11.05 0.99
CA MET A 52 14.96 12.15 0.56
C MET A 52 14.88 13.30 1.57
N ASP A 53 15.98 14.03 1.72
CA ASP A 53 15.99 15.27 2.48
C ASP A 53 15.02 16.28 1.86
N PRO A 54 14.19 16.99 2.66
CA PRO A 54 13.22 17.95 2.14
C PRO A 54 13.82 19.02 1.22
N ARG A 55 15.08 19.44 1.45
CA ARG A 55 15.77 20.45 0.64
C ARG A 55 16.19 19.90 -0.71
N GLU A 56 16.66 18.65 -0.75
CA GLU A 56 17.00 17.97 -2.00
C GLU A 56 15.76 17.83 -2.90
N LEU A 57 14.63 17.44 -2.32
CA LEU A 57 13.38 17.32 -3.05
C LEU A 57 12.87 18.68 -3.54
N ALA A 58 12.96 19.72 -2.71
CA ALA A 58 12.62 21.08 -3.12
C ALA A 58 13.51 21.59 -4.27
N MET A 59 14.82 21.30 -4.22
CA MET A 59 15.76 21.65 -5.27
C MET A 59 15.41 20.93 -6.59
N LEU A 60 15.16 19.62 -6.55
CA LEU A 60 14.75 18.83 -7.73
C LEU A 60 13.45 19.37 -8.35
N LEU A 61 12.47 19.74 -7.52
CA LEU A 61 11.21 20.32 -7.97
C LEU A 61 11.36 21.75 -8.51
N SER A 62 12.29 22.52 -7.97
CA SER A 62 12.65 23.85 -8.48
C SER A 62 13.37 23.74 -9.84
N MET A 63 14.28 22.77 -9.99
CA MET A 63 14.95 22.48 -11.27
C MET A 63 13.97 22.03 -12.36
N ALA A 64 12.98 21.20 -12.00
CA ALA A 64 11.93 20.78 -12.92
C ALA A 64 11.14 21.96 -13.50
N GLN A 65 11.00 23.06 -12.73
CA GLN A 65 10.30 24.27 -13.15
C GLN A 65 11.19 25.21 -13.98
N SER A 66 12.48 25.29 -13.67
CA SER A 66 13.40 26.23 -14.31
C SER A 66 14.03 25.69 -15.60
N ASN A 67 14.35 24.40 -15.67
CA ASN A 67 14.92 23.78 -16.85
C ASN A 67 14.48 22.32 -16.97
N SER A 68 13.46 22.09 -17.80
CA SER A 68 12.90 20.77 -18.03
C SER A 68 13.89 19.80 -18.68
N ALA A 69 14.84 20.27 -19.49
CA ALA A 69 15.82 19.43 -20.21
C ALA A 69 16.94 18.90 -19.31
N LEU A 70 17.48 19.73 -18.42
CA LEU A 70 18.45 19.26 -17.40
C LEU A 70 17.79 18.31 -16.40
N PHE A 71 16.54 18.59 -16.04
CA PHE A 71 15.74 17.68 -15.23
C PHE A 71 15.55 16.31 -15.92
N GLN A 72 15.38 16.27 -17.25
CA GLN A 72 15.31 15.00 -17.99
C GLN A 72 16.58 14.16 -17.90
N MET A 73 17.74 14.81 -17.88
CA MET A 73 19.03 14.10 -17.94
C MET A 73 19.48 13.58 -16.58
N ILE A 74 19.14 14.27 -15.49
CA ILE A 74 19.67 13.98 -14.15
C ILE A 74 18.68 13.16 -13.30
N SER A 75 17.37 13.28 -13.57
CA SER A 75 16.36 12.66 -12.72
C SER A 75 16.02 11.23 -13.13
N ASP A 76 16.12 10.30 -12.18
CA ASP A 76 15.34 9.06 -12.23
C ASP A 76 13.84 9.40 -12.03
N ARG A 77 13.12 9.55 -13.14
CA ARG A 77 11.69 9.88 -13.15
C ARG A 77 10.84 8.90 -12.35
N VAL A 78 11.23 7.62 -12.29
CA VAL A 78 10.47 6.59 -11.57
C VAL A 78 10.59 6.83 -10.06
N THR A 79 11.82 7.08 -9.59
CA THR A 79 12.05 7.38 -8.19
C THR A 79 11.35 8.68 -7.77
N LEU A 80 11.41 9.74 -8.57
CA LEU A 80 10.68 10.99 -8.24
C LEU A 80 9.17 10.82 -8.27
N ALA A 81 8.61 10.14 -9.27
CA ALA A 81 7.17 9.88 -9.32
C ALA A 81 6.70 9.11 -8.07
N ARG A 82 7.50 8.14 -7.61
CA ARG A 82 7.25 7.41 -6.37
C ARG A 82 7.29 8.32 -5.14
N GLN A 83 8.29 9.19 -5.00
CA GLN A 83 8.39 10.13 -3.87
C GLN A 83 7.24 11.15 -3.86
N LEU A 84 6.85 11.65 -5.04
CA LEU A 84 5.69 12.54 -5.16
C LEU A 84 4.37 11.84 -4.83
N GLY A 85 4.23 10.57 -5.19
CA GLY A 85 3.11 9.73 -4.79
C GLY A 85 3.01 9.60 -3.27
N LYS A 86 4.15 9.33 -2.61
CA LYS A 86 4.23 9.26 -1.14
C LYS A 86 3.82 10.56 -0.46
N LEU A 87 4.33 11.71 -0.91
CA LEU A 87 3.95 13.01 -0.36
C LEU A 87 2.46 13.31 -0.51
N ARG A 88 1.89 13.01 -1.68
CA ARG A 88 0.46 13.17 -1.90
C ARG A 88 -0.34 12.35 -0.89
N LYS A 89 0.03 11.07 -0.74
CA LYS A 89 -0.65 10.17 0.18
C LYS A 89 -0.49 10.63 1.62
N LEU A 90 0.70 11.07 2.02
CA LEU A 90 0.97 11.61 3.34
C LEU A 90 0.07 12.82 3.63
N LYS A 91 -0.03 13.77 2.70
CA LYS A 91 -0.94 14.92 2.84
C LYS A 91 -2.38 14.49 3.05
N GLU A 92 -2.88 13.57 2.23
CA GLU A 92 -4.25 13.02 2.37
C GLU A 92 -4.46 12.36 3.75
N LEU A 93 -3.45 11.66 4.28
CA LEU A 93 -3.49 11.03 5.60
C LEU A 93 -3.39 12.03 6.76
N MET A 94 -2.72 13.17 6.57
CA MET A 94 -2.66 14.23 7.58
C MET A 94 -3.98 14.97 7.72
N GLU A 95 -4.72 15.10 6.62
CA GLU A 95 -6.03 15.75 6.56
C GLU A 95 -7.17 14.82 6.99
N SER A 96 -6.95 13.50 7.08
CA SER A 96 -7.98 12.51 7.44
C SER A 96 -7.91 12.12 8.92
N SER A 97 -9.06 11.76 9.51
CA SER A 97 -9.12 11.19 10.87
C SER A 97 -8.95 9.67 10.87
N GLN A 98 -8.67 9.10 12.06
CA GLN A 98 -8.58 7.64 12.25
C GLN A 98 -9.93 6.94 11.95
N GLU A 99 -11.05 7.57 12.32
CA GLU A 99 -12.40 7.06 12.08
C GLU A 99 -12.75 7.06 10.59
N GLU A 100 -12.43 8.14 9.88
CA GLU A 100 -12.62 8.24 8.44
C GLU A 100 -11.79 7.21 7.68
N LEU A 101 -10.55 6.96 8.13
CA LEU A 101 -9.70 5.93 7.55
C LEU A 101 -10.31 4.53 7.73
N LYS A 102 -10.75 4.20 8.95
CA LYS A 102 -11.40 2.92 9.25
C LYS A 102 -12.67 2.73 8.42
N ALA A 103 -13.53 3.75 8.33
CA ALA A 103 -14.73 3.70 7.51
C ALA A 103 -14.43 3.46 6.03
N ARG A 104 -13.39 4.12 5.47
CA ARG A 104 -12.93 3.87 4.09
C ARG A 104 -12.37 2.46 3.90
N GLN A 105 -11.63 1.94 4.90
CA GLN A 105 -11.10 0.57 4.87
C GLN A 105 -12.22 -0.47 4.94
N ALA A 106 -13.23 -0.25 5.80
CA ALA A 106 -14.41 -1.07 5.98
C ALA A 106 -15.19 -1.23 4.66
N GLU A 107 -15.54 -0.10 4.04
CA GLU A 107 -16.25 -0.08 2.76
C GLU A 107 -15.46 -0.82 1.65
N ALA A 108 -14.15 -0.59 1.59
CA ALA A 108 -13.29 -1.26 0.61
C ALA A 108 -13.23 -2.77 0.82
N TRP A 109 -13.19 -3.24 2.08
CA TRP A 109 -13.19 -4.66 2.41
C TRP A 109 -14.54 -5.30 2.18
N ARG A 110 -15.64 -4.66 2.59
CA ARG A 110 -17.02 -5.12 2.32
C ARG A 110 -17.25 -5.38 0.83
N GLY A 111 -16.92 -4.40 -0.01
CA GLY A 111 -17.03 -4.55 -1.46
C GLY A 111 -16.07 -5.60 -2.06
N TRP A 112 -14.97 -5.93 -1.37
CA TRP A 112 -14.07 -7.00 -1.78
C TRP A 112 -14.57 -8.38 -1.34
N ILE A 113 -15.04 -8.54 -0.10
CA ILE A 113 -15.61 -9.77 0.47
C ILE A 113 -16.82 -10.21 -0.36
N ALA A 114 -17.72 -9.29 -0.70
CA ALA A 114 -18.88 -9.59 -1.55
C ALA A 114 -18.48 -10.18 -2.91
N ARG A 115 -17.42 -9.63 -3.54
CA ARG A 115 -16.88 -10.16 -4.81
C ARG A 115 -16.18 -11.51 -4.62
N TYR A 116 -15.47 -11.67 -3.52
CA TYR A 116 -14.79 -12.92 -3.18
C TYR A 116 -15.80 -14.05 -2.95
N ARG A 117 -16.86 -13.81 -2.18
CA ARG A 117 -17.97 -14.76 -1.96
C ARG A 117 -18.68 -15.13 -3.25
N LYS A 118 -18.95 -14.15 -4.14
CA LYS A 118 -19.51 -14.44 -5.46
C LYS A 118 -18.62 -15.38 -6.28
N ARG A 119 -17.30 -15.20 -6.20
CA ARG A 119 -16.33 -16.09 -6.86
C ARG A 119 -16.32 -17.48 -6.21
N LEU A 120 -16.44 -17.59 -4.89
CA LEU A 120 -16.54 -18.87 -4.18
C LEU A 120 -17.84 -19.62 -4.48
N ALA A 121 -18.97 -18.92 -4.60
CA ALA A 121 -20.26 -19.53 -4.95
C ALA A 121 -20.19 -20.27 -6.30
N GLY A 122 -19.44 -19.75 -7.27
CA GLY A 122 -19.20 -20.43 -8.55
C GLY A 122 -18.39 -21.73 -8.45
N GLU A 123 -17.64 -21.96 -7.35
CA GLU A 123 -16.95 -23.24 -7.10
C GLU A 123 -17.90 -24.28 -6.49
N LEU A 124 -18.96 -23.82 -5.82
CA LEU A 124 -19.95 -24.66 -5.16
C LEU A 124 -20.99 -25.24 -6.14
N GLU A 125 -21.29 -24.54 -7.25
CA GLU A 125 -22.29 -24.96 -8.25
C GLU A 125 -22.02 -26.36 -8.88
N GLY A 126 -20.80 -26.89 -8.74
CA GLY A 126 -20.41 -28.22 -9.23
C GLY A 126 -20.23 -29.29 -8.14
N GLN A 127 -20.41 -28.97 -6.86
CA GLN A 127 -20.12 -29.87 -5.74
C GLN A 127 -21.34 -30.13 -4.86
N SER A 128 -21.45 -31.35 -4.34
CA SER A 128 -22.66 -31.82 -3.63
C SER A 128 -22.74 -31.38 -2.16
N ASP A 129 -21.63 -30.97 -1.55
CA ASP A 129 -21.58 -30.61 -0.13
C ASP A 129 -20.69 -29.37 0.11
N ALA A 130 -21.31 -28.29 0.58
CA ALA A 130 -20.64 -27.03 0.91
C ALA A 130 -19.60 -27.17 2.02
N HIS A 131 -19.83 -28.07 2.97
CA HIS A 131 -18.92 -28.29 4.09
C HIS A 131 -17.60 -28.92 3.61
N THR A 132 -17.69 -29.98 2.79
CA THR A 132 -16.51 -30.61 2.21
C THR A 132 -15.70 -29.64 1.34
N VAL A 133 -16.36 -28.80 0.53
CA VAL A 133 -15.68 -27.77 -0.28
C VAL A 133 -14.94 -26.77 0.60
N GLN A 134 -15.58 -26.35 1.70
CA GLN A 134 -15.01 -25.44 2.68
C GLN A 134 -13.76 -26.03 3.35
N GLU A 135 -13.83 -27.27 3.82
CA GLU A 135 -12.70 -27.95 4.46
C GLU A 135 -11.52 -28.14 3.50
N GLU A 136 -11.79 -28.58 2.26
CA GLU A 136 -10.75 -28.74 1.24
C GLU A 136 -10.08 -27.40 0.92
N ARG A 137 -10.87 -26.33 0.79
CA ARG A 137 -10.35 -24.98 0.55
C ARG A 137 -9.45 -24.52 1.69
N VAL A 138 -9.90 -24.63 2.94
CA VAL A 138 -9.10 -24.26 4.12
C VAL A 138 -7.78 -25.01 4.12
N ARG A 139 -7.82 -26.33 3.90
CA ARG A 139 -6.61 -27.16 3.84
C ARG A 139 -5.64 -26.71 2.76
N LEU A 140 -6.11 -26.41 1.56
CA LEU A 140 -5.28 -25.93 0.46
C LEU A 140 -4.69 -24.54 0.77
N MET A 141 -5.50 -23.63 1.30
CA MET A 141 -5.05 -22.28 1.67
C MET A 141 -4.02 -22.33 2.80
N ASP A 142 -4.20 -23.19 3.79
CA ASP A 142 -3.28 -23.32 4.91
C ASP A 142 -1.94 -23.96 4.51
N ALA A 143 -1.95 -24.81 3.48
CA ALA A 143 -0.74 -25.40 2.91
C ALA A 143 0.02 -24.43 1.98
N ALA A 144 -0.68 -23.47 1.35
CA ALA A 144 -0.09 -22.55 0.38
C ALA A 144 0.32 -21.20 0.98
N ASN A 145 -0.44 -20.68 1.94
CA ASN A 145 -0.17 -19.40 2.59
C ASN A 145 0.67 -19.66 3.84
N PRO A 146 1.87 -19.09 4.04
CA PRO A 146 2.61 -19.27 5.29
C PRO A 146 1.95 -18.54 6.47
N ARG A 147 2.15 -19.01 7.70
CA ARG A 147 1.86 -18.26 8.94
C ARG A 147 2.97 -17.27 9.26
N VAL A 148 4.22 -17.65 9.00
CA VAL A 148 5.39 -16.81 9.30
C VAL A 148 6.25 -16.62 8.07
N ILE A 149 6.70 -15.38 7.87
CA ILE A 149 7.68 -15.00 6.86
C ILE A 149 8.82 -14.22 7.50
N LEU A 150 10.03 -14.36 6.96
CA LEU A 150 11.19 -13.60 7.41
C LEU A 150 11.12 -12.17 6.88
N ARG A 151 10.52 -11.26 7.66
CA ARG A 151 10.51 -9.83 7.35
C ARG A 151 11.86 -9.22 7.67
N ASN A 152 12.25 -8.18 6.93
CA ASN A 152 13.54 -7.52 7.09
C ASN A 152 13.80 -7.06 8.54
N TYR A 153 12.78 -6.54 9.24
CA TYR A 153 12.95 -6.13 10.64
C TYR A 153 13.21 -7.33 11.58
N ILE A 154 12.61 -8.50 11.30
CA ILE A 154 12.85 -9.72 12.09
C ILE A 154 14.28 -10.20 11.88
N ALA A 155 14.75 -10.17 10.62
CA ALA A 155 16.13 -10.49 10.29
C ALA A 155 17.10 -9.52 10.97
N GLN A 156 16.81 -8.21 10.91
CA GLN A 156 17.64 -7.17 11.53
C GLN A 156 17.74 -7.35 13.05
N ASN A 157 16.62 -7.60 13.73
CA ASN A 157 16.62 -7.85 15.18
C ASN A 157 17.47 -9.08 15.55
N ALA A 158 17.41 -10.14 14.74
CA ALA A 158 18.22 -11.34 14.96
C ALA A 158 19.72 -11.08 14.74
N ILE A 159 20.08 -10.24 13.76
CA ILE A 159 21.46 -9.80 13.52
C ILE A 159 21.97 -8.98 14.71
N GLU A 160 21.20 -7.99 15.17
CA GLU A 160 21.58 -7.12 16.29
C GLU A 160 21.76 -7.91 17.60
N ALA A 161 20.88 -8.88 17.88
CA ALA A 161 21.04 -9.77 19.03
C ALA A 161 22.33 -10.60 18.94
N ALA A 162 22.63 -11.16 17.76
CA ALA A 162 23.82 -11.96 17.53
C ALA A 162 25.11 -11.15 17.62
N GLU A 163 25.12 -9.91 17.14
CA GLU A 163 26.25 -8.98 17.28
C GLU A 163 26.53 -8.65 18.75
N ASN A 164 25.50 -8.62 19.60
CA ASN A 164 25.62 -8.48 21.05
C ASN A 164 25.94 -9.80 21.78
N GLY A 165 26.19 -10.89 21.05
CA GLY A 165 26.52 -12.21 21.58
C GLY A 165 25.33 -13.10 21.94
N ASP A 166 24.09 -12.66 21.72
CA ASP A 166 22.88 -13.46 21.93
C ASP A 166 22.39 -14.12 20.63
N PHE A 167 22.70 -15.39 20.47
CA PHE A 167 22.23 -16.21 19.33
C PHE A 167 20.84 -16.85 19.56
N SER A 168 20.15 -16.54 20.66
CA SER A 168 18.84 -17.12 20.96
C SER A 168 17.79 -16.74 19.92
N GLU A 169 17.79 -15.49 19.45
CA GLU A 169 16.82 -15.00 18.47
C GLU A 169 17.03 -15.60 17.09
N VAL A 170 18.29 -15.73 16.64
CA VAL A 170 18.61 -16.42 15.38
C VAL A 170 18.11 -17.87 15.40
N ARG A 171 18.32 -18.60 16.50
CA ARG A 171 17.84 -19.98 16.66
C ARG A 171 16.31 -20.05 16.63
N ARG A 172 15.62 -19.11 17.28
CA ARG A 172 14.16 -19.03 17.27
C ARG A 172 13.62 -18.79 15.86
N VAL A 173 14.16 -17.78 15.17
CA VAL A 173 13.75 -17.45 13.79
C VAL A 173 13.96 -18.66 12.88
N LEU A 174 15.09 -19.35 12.98
CA LEU A 174 15.35 -20.57 12.21
C LEU A 174 14.30 -21.65 12.50
N GLN A 175 14.02 -21.94 13.78
CA GLN A 175 13.05 -22.96 14.18
C GLN A 175 11.64 -22.67 13.64
N VAL A 176 11.22 -21.40 13.63
CA VAL A 176 9.92 -21.01 13.08
C VAL A 176 9.88 -21.21 11.57
N LEU A 177 10.96 -20.82 10.88
CA LEU A 177 11.06 -20.92 9.42
C LEU A 177 11.23 -22.35 8.89
N GLU A 178 11.56 -23.32 9.74
CA GLU A 178 11.57 -24.75 9.35
C GLU A 178 10.15 -25.26 9.04
N LYS A 179 9.12 -24.70 9.69
CA LYS A 179 7.71 -25.08 9.49
C LYS A 179 6.82 -23.84 9.36
N PRO A 180 6.98 -23.05 8.28
CA PRO A 180 6.35 -21.74 8.16
C PRO A 180 4.83 -21.84 7.93
N TYR A 181 4.31 -23.00 7.54
CA TYR A 181 2.89 -23.25 7.29
C TYR A 181 2.14 -23.83 8.50
N SER A 182 2.87 -24.37 9.48
CA SER A 182 2.30 -25.04 10.64
C SER A 182 2.07 -24.06 11.78
N TRP A 183 1.04 -24.33 12.59
CA TRP A 183 0.81 -23.60 13.83
C TRP A 183 1.87 -23.98 14.88
N GLN A 184 2.55 -22.99 15.44
CA GLN A 184 3.61 -23.14 16.42
C GLN A 184 3.37 -22.19 17.61
N PRO A 185 2.53 -22.58 18.58
CA PRO A 185 2.18 -21.71 19.71
C PRO A 185 3.43 -21.25 20.48
N GLY A 186 3.56 -19.94 20.69
CA GLY A 186 4.65 -19.33 21.46
C GLY A 186 5.96 -19.10 20.69
N LEU A 187 6.08 -19.59 19.46
CA LEU A 187 7.25 -19.37 18.59
C LEU A 187 6.98 -18.31 17.52
N GLU A 188 5.72 -18.08 17.15
CA GLU A 188 5.30 -17.14 16.10
C GLU A 188 5.47 -15.65 16.48
N PHE A 189 5.65 -15.34 17.76
CA PHE A 189 5.85 -13.97 18.25
C PHE A 189 7.29 -13.73 18.70
N PRO A 190 7.92 -12.60 18.31
CA PRO A 190 9.24 -12.22 18.81
C PRO A 190 9.23 -12.14 20.34
N ALA A 191 10.25 -12.70 20.99
CA ALA A 191 10.37 -12.71 22.45
C ALA A 191 10.70 -11.33 23.07
N TRP A 192 10.83 -10.29 22.25
CA TRP A 192 11.21 -8.93 22.66
C TRP A 192 10.19 -8.20 23.58
N LYS A 193 9.09 -8.82 24.02
CA LYS A 193 8.32 -8.28 25.15
C LYS A 193 9.12 -8.42 26.47
N GLY A 194 10.10 -7.55 26.70
CA GLY A 194 10.83 -7.45 27.97
C GLY A 194 12.25 -6.92 27.84
N GLY A 195 12.41 -5.62 27.56
CA GLY A 195 13.72 -4.96 27.55
C GLY A 195 13.60 -3.44 27.49
N SER A 196 13.30 -2.81 28.64
CA SER A 196 13.22 -1.37 28.89
C SER A 196 12.03 -0.60 28.28
N ALA A 197 10.98 -0.50 29.08
CA ALA A 197 10.03 0.62 29.06
C ALA A 197 10.68 1.95 29.52
N GLU A 198 12.01 2.09 29.45
CA GLU A 198 12.78 3.27 29.87
C GLU A 198 13.54 3.95 28.70
N ALA A 199 13.50 3.40 27.49
CA ALA A 199 13.98 4.10 26.29
C ALA A 199 12.88 4.93 25.57
N ALA A 200 11.66 4.95 26.11
CA ALA A 200 10.52 5.75 25.62
C ALA A 200 10.57 7.22 26.10
N GLY A 201 11.79 7.76 26.24
CA GLY A 201 12.06 9.10 26.79
C GLY A 201 13.07 9.90 25.96
N ARG A 202 13.21 9.62 24.67
CA ARG A 202 13.71 10.64 23.73
C ARG A 202 12.49 11.25 23.04
N GLU A 203 12.04 12.36 23.61
CA GLU A 203 11.33 13.39 22.85
C GLU A 203 12.24 13.79 21.67
N GLU A 204 12.18 13.07 20.56
CA GLU A 204 12.49 13.67 19.27
C GLU A 204 11.41 14.72 19.04
N ARG A 205 11.74 15.96 19.41
CA ARG A 205 10.91 17.12 19.14
C ARG A 205 10.43 17.08 17.69
N ASP A 206 9.16 17.39 17.57
CA ASP A 206 8.29 17.53 16.40
C ASP A 206 8.77 18.55 15.34
N GLU A 207 10.06 18.91 15.33
CA GLU A 207 10.69 19.84 14.38
C GLU A 207 10.66 19.28 12.94
N GLY A 208 10.72 17.95 12.81
CA GLY A 208 10.63 17.26 11.53
C GLY A 208 9.23 17.31 10.92
N GLU A 209 8.16 17.21 11.72
CA GLU A 209 6.79 17.30 11.19
C GLU A 209 6.44 18.71 10.76
N GLU A 210 6.88 19.74 11.49
CA GLU A 210 6.62 21.13 11.14
C GLU A 210 7.37 21.53 9.85
N GLN A 211 8.65 21.17 9.73
CA GLN A 211 9.44 21.38 8.50
C GLN A 211 8.92 20.56 7.31
N GLN A 212 8.38 19.36 7.56
CA GLN A 212 7.78 18.53 6.50
C GLN A 212 6.39 19.00 6.12
N ARG A 213 5.59 19.55 7.05
CA ARG A 213 4.33 20.23 6.78
C ARG A 213 4.56 21.47 5.93
N GLU A 214 5.56 22.28 6.29
CA GLU A 214 5.98 23.43 5.50
C GLU A 214 6.50 23.01 4.12
N ALA A 215 7.32 21.96 4.03
CA ALA A 215 7.82 21.44 2.75
C ALA A 215 6.68 20.87 1.89
N ALA A 216 5.77 20.08 2.44
CA ALA A 216 4.61 19.53 1.73
C ALA A 216 3.65 20.63 1.26
N PHE A 217 3.45 21.67 2.08
CA PHE A 217 2.69 22.86 1.73
C PHE A 217 3.37 23.64 0.59
N PHE A 218 4.66 23.93 0.72
CA PHE A 218 5.46 24.64 -0.29
C PHE A 218 5.50 23.87 -1.62
N ILE A 219 5.74 22.56 -1.58
CA ILE A 219 5.70 21.67 -2.75
C ILE A 219 4.31 21.68 -3.40
N GLY A 220 3.24 21.66 -2.61
CA GLY A 220 1.85 21.78 -3.09
C GLY A 220 1.57 23.11 -3.81
N VAL A 221 2.08 24.23 -3.29
CA VAL A 221 1.98 25.56 -3.91
C VAL A 221 2.74 25.61 -5.24
N GLN A 222 3.97 25.08 -5.27
CA GLN A 222 4.81 25.03 -6.46
C GLN A 222 4.21 24.15 -7.57
N LYS A 223 3.64 22.98 -7.21
CA LYS A 223 2.91 22.12 -8.15
C LYS A 223 1.67 22.79 -8.73
N SER A 224 0.91 23.53 -7.91
CA SER A 224 -0.27 24.27 -8.36
C SER A 224 0.11 25.39 -9.34
N ARG A 225 1.32 25.94 -9.25
CA ARG A 225 1.87 26.89 -10.24
C ARG A 225 2.31 26.18 -11.52
N LEU A 226 2.99 25.04 -11.40
CA LEU A 226 3.42 24.23 -12.55
C LEU A 226 2.24 23.73 -13.39
N LEU A 227 1.18 23.23 -12.76
CA LEU A 227 -0.04 22.80 -13.46
C LEU A 227 -0.76 23.96 -14.15
N ARG A 228 -0.77 25.16 -13.54
CA ARG A 228 -1.33 26.39 -14.14
C ARG A 228 -0.50 26.88 -15.34
N GLN A 229 0.83 26.78 -15.27
CA GLN A 229 1.72 27.13 -16.39
C GLN A 229 1.62 26.14 -17.55
N GLN A 230 1.51 24.83 -17.28
CA GLN A 230 1.27 23.82 -18.31
C GLN A 230 -0.10 24.01 -19.00
N ALA A 231 -1.14 24.40 -18.24
CA ALA A 231 -2.44 24.74 -18.82
C ALA A 231 -2.41 26.04 -19.65
N ALA A 232 -1.61 27.04 -19.26
CA ALA A 232 -1.45 28.29 -20.00
C ALA A 232 -0.64 28.13 -21.30
N GLY A 233 0.30 27.17 -21.35
CA GLY A 233 1.07 26.85 -22.56
C GLY A 233 0.26 26.17 -23.67
N LEU A 234 -0.85 25.51 -23.34
CA LEU A 234 -1.72 24.82 -24.31
C LEU A 234 -2.79 25.74 -24.94
N GLY A 235 -2.86 27.02 -24.57
CA GLY A 235 -3.87 27.98 -25.02
C GLY A 235 -3.46 28.90 -26.18
N ARG A 236 -2.25 28.78 -26.75
CA ARG A 236 -1.74 29.72 -27.78
C ARG A 236 -1.70 29.20 -29.23
N ASP A 237 -1.96 27.92 -29.49
CA ASP A 237 -1.85 27.34 -30.85
C ASP A 237 -3.21 27.00 -31.50
N ARG A 238 -4.14 27.97 -31.55
CA ARG A 238 -5.34 27.87 -32.40
C ARG A 238 -5.54 29.13 -33.24
N SER A 239 -4.62 29.38 -34.16
CA SER A 239 -4.88 30.26 -35.31
C SER A 239 -3.92 29.95 -36.46
N ALA A 240 -4.21 28.91 -37.23
CA ALA A 240 -3.74 28.76 -38.60
C ALA A 240 -4.66 27.78 -39.32
N SER A 241 -5.74 28.32 -39.88
CA SER A 241 -6.58 27.66 -40.87
C SER A 241 -5.78 27.47 -42.16
N HIS A 242 -5.61 26.23 -42.60
CA HIS A 242 -5.26 25.91 -43.98
C HIS A 242 -6.15 24.74 -44.41
N ASP A 243 -6.92 24.98 -45.47
CA ASP A 243 -7.86 24.04 -46.08
C ASP A 243 -7.17 22.76 -46.57
N PRO A 244 -7.86 21.60 -46.54
CA PRO A 244 -7.34 20.37 -47.14
C PRO A 244 -7.64 20.30 -48.66
N PRO A 245 -6.79 19.63 -49.46
CA PRO A 245 -7.09 19.36 -50.86
C PRO A 245 -8.10 18.21 -51.01
N ASN A 246 -8.98 18.43 -51.98
CA ASN A 246 -10.04 17.56 -52.47
C ASN A 246 -9.44 16.36 -53.23
N ASP A 247 -9.78 15.13 -52.82
CA ASP A 247 -9.77 13.94 -53.68
C ASP A 247 -10.37 12.75 -52.91
N LEU A 248 -11.59 12.35 -53.29
CA LEU A 248 -12.08 10.96 -53.20
C LEU A 248 -13.42 10.84 -53.94
N LEU A 249 -13.34 10.27 -55.14
CA LEU A 249 -14.19 9.21 -55.69
C LEU A 249 -15.69 9.26 -55.39
N ASP A 250 -16.47 9.68 -56.39
CA ASP A 250 -17.86 9.24 -56.55
C ASP A 250 -18.08 8.84 -58.01
N GLY A 251 -18.35 7.55 -58.25
CA GLY A 251 -18.33 6.98 -59.59
C GLY A 251 -18.87 5.55 -59.69
N CYS A 252 -20.04 5.30 -59.11
CA CYS A 252 -20.97 4.21 -59.46
C CYS A 252 -22.37 4.77 -59.14
N ARG A 253 -23.35 4.88 -60.03
CA ARG A 253 -23.80 3.92 -61.06
C ARG A 253 -24.94 4.59 -61.83
N LEU A 254 -24.92 4.59 -63.17
CA LEU A 254 -26.12 4.52 -64.03
C LEU A 254 -25.70 3.95 -65.39
N GLU A 255 -26.54 3.02 -65.86
CA GLU A 255 -26.48 2.12 -67.03
C GLU A 255 -25.56 0.88 -66.92
#